data_AF-A0A7J5ZHM3-F1
#
_entry.id   AF-A0A7J5ZHM3-F1
#
_cell.length_a   1.000
_cell.length_b   1.000
_cell.length_c   1.000
_cell.angle_alpha   90.00
_cell.angle_beta   90.00
_cell.angle_gamma   90.00
#
_symmetry.space_group_name_H-M   'P 1'
#
loop_
_entity.id
_entity.type
_entity.pdbx_description
1 polymer ?
#
loop_
_entity_poly.entity_id
_entity_poly.type
_entity_poly.pdbx_seq_one_letter_code
_entity_poly.pdbx_strand_id
1 'polypeptide(L)' 'MTLISVFICTLALWTQGSRGQVTVTQTPSVQTVVPGNTVTFNCRTSSSVDGGNRLAWYLQKPGEAP' A
#
# COMPACT_ATOMS: atom_id res chain seq x y z
N MET A 1 29.57 -26.70 -16.79
CA MET A 1 29.86 -25.32 -16.34
C MET A 1 29.02 -24.30 -17.11
N THR A 2 28.90 -24.39 -18.43
CA THR A 2 28.08 -23.46 -19.25
C THR A 2 26.57 -23.60 -19.06
N LEU A 3 26.04 -24.83 -18.98
CA LEU A 3 24.59 -25.07 -18.84
C LEU A 3 24.01 -24.52 -17.52
N ILE A 4 24.74 -24.71 -16.41
CA ILE A 4 24.35 -24.22 -15.08
C ILE A 4 24.33 -22.69 -15.07
N SER A 5 25.35 -22.05 -15.65
CA SER A 5 25.39 -20.59 -15.78
C SER A 5 24.24 -20.06 -16.63
N VAL A 6 23.93 -20.69 -17.76
CA VAL A 6 22.78 -20.30 -18.62
C VAL A 6 21.46 -20.43 -17.86
N PHE A 7 21.25 -21.53 -17.11
CA PHE A 7 20.04 -21.75 -16.33
C PHE A 7 19.87 -20.74 -15.18
N ILE A 8 20.97 -20.37 -14.50
CA ILE A 8 20.94 -19.33 -13.46
C ILE A 8 20.61 -17.96 -14.07
N CYS A 9 21.23 -17.62 -15.21
CA CYS A 9 20.97 -16.35 -15.90
C CYS A 9 19.53 -16.24 -16.37
N THR A 10 18.96 -17.31 -16.96
CA THR A 10 17.55 -17.29 -17.35
C THR A 10 16.67 -17.11 -16.12
N LEU A 11 16.85 -17.90 -15.05
CA LEU A 11 16.05 -17.79 -13.84
C LEU A 11 16.11 -16.39 -13.20
N ALA A 12 17.29 -15.77 -13.15
CA ALA A 12 17.46 -14.41 -12.65
C ALA A 12 16.75 -13.36 -13.52
N LEU A 13 16.72 -13.56 -14.84
CA LEU A 13 15.99 -12.68 -15.76
C LEU A 13 14.46 -12.83 -15.63
N TRP A 14 13.96 -14.00 -15.25
CA TRP A 14 12.52 -14.24 -15.10
C TRP A 14 11.93 -13.73 -13.78
N THR A 15 12.73 -13.46 -12.74
CA THR A 15 12.23 -13.05 -11.41
C THR A 15 12.18 -11.53 -11.19
N GLN A 16 12.54 -10.71 -12.18
CA GLN A 16 12.67 -9.25 -12.07
C GLN A 16 11.37 -8.49 -11.77
N GLY A 17 10.20 -9.14 -11.84
CA GLY A 17 8.88 -8.50 -11.74
C GLY A 17 8.13 -8.68 -10.42
N SER A 18 8.62 -9.47 -9.47
CA SER A 18 7.87 -9.73 -8.24
C SER A 18 8.02 -8.56 -7.25
N ARG A 19 6.93 -7.81 -7.02
CA ARG A 19 6.84 -6.79 -5.97
C ARG A 19 5.97 -7.32 -4.82
N GLY A 20 6.42 -7.10 -3.58
CA GLY A 20 5.62 -7.42 -2.41
C GLY A 20 4.33 -6.57 -2.32
N GLN A 21 3.35 -7.05 -1.55
CA GLN A 21 2.10 -6.33 -1.32
C GLN A 21 2.36 -5.00 -0.61
N VAL A 22 1.81 -3.91 -1.15
CA VAL A 22 1.78 -2.61 -0.47
C VAL A 22 0.62 -2.60 0.52
N THR A 23 0.90 -2.19 1.75
CA THR A 23 -0.09 -2.08 2.81
C THR A 23 -0.31 -0.62 3.20
N VAL A 24 -1.52 -0.31 3.66
CA VAL A 24 -1.92 1.02 4.15
C VAL A 24 -2.34 0.88 5.61
N THR A 25 -1.81 1.72 6.49
CA THR A 25 -2.14 1.76 7.91
C THR A 25 -2.71 3.12 8.27
N GLN A 26 -3.88 3.11 8.90
CA GLN A 26 -4.55 4.30 9.43
C GLN A 26 -4.43 4.35 10.96
N THR A 27 -4.16 5.54 11.51
CA THR A 27 -4.02 5.73 12.96
C THR A 27 -4.71 7.02 13.39
N PRO A 28 -5.60 6.99 14.40
CA PRO A 28 -6.11 5.79 15.07
C PRO A 28 -6.97 4.92 14.13
N SER A 29 -7.14 3.63 14.46
CA SER A 29 -7.99 2.72 13.66
C SER A 29 -9.48 3.02 13.83
N VAL A 30 -9.88 3.46 15.03
CA VAL A 30 -11.23 3.90 15.37
C VAL A 30 -11.10 5.08 16.31
N GLN A 31 -11.95 6.09 16.13
CA GLN A 31 -12.03 7.23 17.04
C GLN A 31 -13.48 7.61 17.29
N THR A 32 -13.87 7.68 18.56
CA THR A 32 -15.16 8.24 18.98
C THR A 32 -14.96 9.71 19.28
N VAL A 33 -15.83 10.57 18.77
CA VAL A 33 -15.71 12.03 18.93
C VAL A 33 -17.00 12.71 19.31
N VAL A 34 -16.85 13.85 19.98
CA VAL A 34 -17.94 14.77 20.28
C VAL A 34 -18.16 15.67 19.05
N PRO A 35 -19.41 15.95 18.67
CA PRO A 35 -19.72 16.89 17.60
C PRO A 35 -19.03 18.25 17.78
N GLY A 36 -18.45 18.77 16.71
CA GLY A 36 -17.71 20.05 16.72
C GLY A 36 -16.21 19.92 16.99
N ASN A 37 -15.73 18.76 17.43
CA ASN A 37 -14.30 18.53 17.58
C ASN A 37 -13.62 18.23 16.23
N THR A 38 -12.38 18.71 16.08
CA THR A 38 -11.54 18.33 14.95
C THR A 38 -10.93 16.96 15.20
N VAL A 39 -10.96 16.11 14.17
CA VAL A 39 -10.29 14.80 14.16
C VAL A 39 -9.12 14.82 13.20
N THR A 40 -8.08 14.05 13.51
CA THR A 40 -6.94 13.85 12.63
C THR A 40 -6.67 12.36 12.52
N PHE A 41 -6.72 11.85 11.30
CA PHE A 41 -6.31 10.50 10.95
C PHE A 41 -5.02 10.56 10.15
N ASN A 42 -4.06 9.74 10.55
CA ASN A 42 -2.79 9.58 9.85
C ASN A 42 -2.87 8.37 8.93
N CYS A 43 -2.30 8.48 7.73
CA CYS A 43 -2.17 7.40 6.77
C CYS A 43 -0.69 7.15 6.47
N ARG A 44 -0.26 5.88 6.56
CA ARG A 44 1.09 5.45 6.18
C ARG A 44 1.00 4.28 5.22
N THR A 45 1.75 4.34 4.14
CA THR A 45 1.96 3.21 3.21
C THR A 45 3.29 2.51 3.53
N SER A 46 3.37 1.20 3.31
CA SER A 46 4.60 0.43 3.55
C SER A 46 5.76 0.76 2.59
N SER A 47 5.44 1.41 1.47
CA SER A 47 6.39 1.89 0.46
C SER A 47 5.88 3.18 -0.17
N SER A 48 6.75 3.88 -0.90
CA SER A 48 6.35 5.09 -1.63
C SER A 48 5.37 4.72 -2.74
N VAL A 49 4.18 5.34 -2.72
CA VAL A 49 3.14 5.17 -3.73
C VAL A 49 3.09 6.42 -4.59
N ASP A 50 3.55 6.31 -5.85
CA ASP A 50 3.52 7.39 -6.85
C ASP A 50 4.06 8.75 -6.34
N GLY A 51 5.16 8.73 -5.59
CA GLY A 51 5.75 9.93 -5.01
C GLY A 51 4.86 10.66 -3.98
N GLY A 52 3.81 10.00 -3.49
CA GLY A 52 2.81 10.56 -2.56
C GLY A 52 1.65 11.28 -3.24
N ASN A 53 1.66 11.41 -4.57
CA ASN A 53 0.72 12.29 -5.30
C ASN A 53 -0.62 11.64 -5.66
N ARG A 54 -0.74 10.31 -5.50
CA ARG A 54 -1.96 9.54 -5.82
C ARG A 54 -2.62 8.92 -4.60
N LEU A 55 -2.56 9.64 -3.47
CA LEU A 55 -3.26 9.25 -2.25
C LEU A 55 -4.48 10.13 -2.04
N ALA A 56 -5.62 9.51 -1.73
CA ALA A 56 -6.88 10.19 -1.47
C ALA A 56 -7.57 9.59 -0.24
N TRP A 57 -8.36 10.41 0.45
CA TRP A 57 -9.20 9.99 1.55
C TRP A 57 -10.62 9.71 1.06
N TYR A 58 -11.19 8.59 1.49
CA TYR A 58 -12.57 8.20 1.20
C TYR A 58 -13.32 8.01 2.50
N LEU A 59 -14.53 8.56 2.57
CA LEU A 59 -15.44 8.38 3.69
C LEU A 59 -16.57 7.46 3.25
N GLN A 60 -16.56 6.22 3.73
CA GLN A 60 -17.65 5.29 3.49
C GLN A 60 -18.63 5.34 4.66
N LYS A 61 -19.89 5.65 4.37
CA LYS A 61 -20.96 5.59 5.36
C LYS A 61 -21.69 4.25 5.30
N PRO A 62 -22.25 3.76 6.42
CA PRO A 62 -23.02 2.52 6.42
C PRO A 62 -24.16 2.56 5.38
N GLY A 63 -24.23 1.56 4.51
CA GLY A 63 -25.29 1.42 3.50
C GLY A 63 -25.14 2.26 2.23
N GLU A 64 -24.11 3.11 2.13
CA GLU A 64 -23.80 3.85 0.89
C GLU A 64 -22.85 3.03 0.00
N ALA A 65 -22.98 3.20 -1.33
CA ALA A 65 -22.04 2.60 -2.28
C ALA A 65 -20.63 3.17 -2.11
N PRO A 66 -19.56 2.39 -2.37
CA PRO A 66 -18.20 2.90 -2.45
C PRO A 66 -18.01 4.00 -3.50
#